data_AF-A0A1F8A9L1-F1
#
_entry.id   AF-A0A1F8A9L1-F1
#
_cell.length_a   1.000
_cell.length_b   1.000
_cell.length_c   1.000
_cell.angle_alpha   90.00
_cell.angle_beta   90.00
_cell.angle_gamma   90.00
#
_symmetry.space_group_name_H-M   'P 1'
#
loop_
_entity.id
_entity.type
_entity.pdbx_description
1 polymer ?
#
loop_
_entity_poly.entity_id
_entity_poly.type
_entity_poly.pdbx_seq_one_letter_code
_entity_poly.pdbx_strand_id
1 'polypeptide(L)'
;MTIQAVAVYIEPVPTERFKLSQYASCASFISAFARTVEFSMFPKGEGTLVHVSTIRRLGQIATAMTRGVVCMLIPRRPDVYWNGRPVDAELTVSILNRLSFAWAEPLLKYVSINRSLEFDNLPQLAHSKRAEYLLSRLTVARASRRKLSEALATIHIRSFIQQVVLTVVSSALSVGPQVALYEILRCLEVRGLDPSASWRSWQWVGILGASTTLLTALQSWVQWLNNAEVCIPMVGEILTAIYAKALRTKSIRHLPSDLGVGKRDKDADQKKSGDSPHSTINLAAVDSERIIDFAGYTYLVPSALLRLLFPTYS
;
A
#
# COMPACT_ATOMS: atom_id res chain seq x y z
N MET A 1 -29.58 10.95 -0.22
CA MET A 1 -28.70 10.13 -1.09
C MET A 1 -28.47 10.77 -2.48
N THR A 2 -29.46 11.47 -3.06
CA THR A 2 -29.37 12.11 -4.38
C THR A 2 -28.53 13.41 -4.41
N ILE A 3 -28.62 14.24 -3.37
CA ILE A 3 -27.93 15.54 -3.30
C ILE A 3 -26.40 15.39 -3.40
N GLN A 4 -25.82 14.38 -2.73
CA GLN A 4 -24.39 14.09 -2.82
C GLN A 4 -23.96 13.60 -4.20
N ALA A 5 -24.81 12.86 -4.92
CA ALA A 5 -24.50 12.41 -6.27
C ALA A 5 -24.50 13.59 -7.25
N VAL A 6 -25.46 14.51 -7.12
CA VAL A 6 -25.54 15.76 -7.90
C VAL A 6 -24.32 16.65 -7.65
N ALA A 7 -23.86 16.78 -6.40
CA ALA A 7 -22.66 17.53 -6.06
C ALA A 7 -21.38 17.01 -6.75
N VAL A 8 -21.25 15.69 -6.94
CA VAL A 8 -20.10 15.08 -7.64
C VAL A 8 -20.11 15.39 -9.14
N TYR A 9 -21.28 15.58 -9.75
CA TYR A 9 -21.40 15.90 -11.18
C TYR A 9 -21.16 17.39 -11.50
N ILE A 10 -21.47 18.28 -10.55
CA ILE A 10 -21.40 19.73 -10.76
C ILE A 10 -19.98 20.28 -10.61
N GLU A 11 -19.16 19.68 -9.75
CA GLU A 11 -17.85 20.24 -9.38
C GLU A 11 -16.86 20.26 -10.55
N PRO A 12 -16.39 21.39 -11.10
CA PRO A 12 -15.55 21.40 -12.32
C PRO A 12 -14.14 20.80 -12.13
N VAL A 13 -13.62 20.77 -10.91
CA VAL A 13 -12.23 20.37 -10.62
C VAL A 13 -12.12 18.85 -10.38
N PRO A 14 -11.34 18.09 -11.18
CA PRO A 14 -11.28 16.63 -11.07
C PRO A 14 -10.73 16.13 -9.73
N THR A 15 -9.82 16.87 -9.10
CA THR A 15 -9.24 16.50 -7.81
C THR A 15 -10.21 16.65 -6.65
N GLU A 16 -11.06 17.67 -6.68
CA GLU A 16 -12.09 17.89 -5.66
C GLU A 16 -13.27 16.93 -5.86
N ARG A 17 -13.68 16.70 -7.11
CA ARG A 17 -14.64 15.64 -7.49
C ARG A 17 -14.25 14.28 -6.91
N PHE A 18 -12.97 13.93 -7.00
CA PHE A 18 -12.46 12.67 -6.47
C PHE A 18 -12.49 12.59 -4.94
N LYS A 19 -12.18 13.68 -4.22
CA LYS A 19 -12.32 13.70 -2.75
C LYS A 19 -13.78 13.56 -2.34
N LEU A 20 -14.67 14.30 -3.00
CA LEU A 20 -16.12 14.22 -2.78
C LEU A 20 -16.66 12.82 -3.07
N SER A 21 -16.19 12.18 -4.14
CA SER A 21 -16.58 10.80 -4.46
C SER A 21 -16.07 9.80 -3.42
N GLN A 22 -14.88 10.01 -2.86
CA GLN A 22 -14.34 9.19 -1.77
C GLN A 22 -15.19 9.31 -0.50
N TYR A 23 -15.58 10.54 -0.10
CA TYR A 23 -16.48 10.73 1.05
C TYR A 23 -17.87 10.13 0.80
N ALA A 24 -18.41 10.28 -0.41
CA ALA A 24 -19.69 9.68 -0.79
C ALA A 24 -19.63 8.14 -0.79
N SER A 25 -18.49 7.56 -1.18
CA SER A 25 -18.25 6.13 -1.11
C SER A 25 -18.22 5.64 0.33
N CYS A 26 -17.44 6.29 1.21
CA CYS A 26 -17.39 5.94 2.64
C CYS A 26 -18.77 6.04 3.29
N ALA A 27 -19.52 7.11 3.04
CA ALA A 27 -20.88 7.28 3.56
C ALA A 27 -21.83 6.17 3.07
N SER A 28 -21.68 5.73 1.82
CA SER A 28 -22.49 4.65 1.25
C SER A 28 -22.18 3.30 1.92
N PHE A 29 -20.91 2.98 2.17
CA PHE A 29 -20.51 1.77 2.91
C PHE A 29 -20.98 1.79 4.36
N ILE A 30 -20.86 2.93 5.06
CA ILE A 30 -21.36 3.07 6.44
C ILE A 30 -22.87 2.86 6.48
N SER A 31 -23.61 3.44 5.52
CA SER A 31 -25.05 3.25 5.44
C SER A 31 -25.42 1.78 5.15
N ALA A 32 -24.68 1.10 4.27
CA ALA A 32 -24.90 -0.32 3.99
C ALA A 32 -24.64 -1.19 5.23
N PHE A 33 -23.56 -0.92 5.97
CA PHE A 33 -23.22 -1.63 7.20
C PHE A 33 -24.29 -1.44 8.29
N ALA A 34 -24.74 -0.21 8.52
CA ALA A 34 -25.82 0.08 9.46
C ALA A 34 -27.09 -0.71 9.12
N ARG A 35 -27.45 -0.81 7.83
CA ARG A 35 -28.62 -1.60 7.39
C ARG A 35 -28.45 -3.11 7.54
N THR A 36 -27.22 -3.63 7.43
CA THR A 36 -26.94 -5.04 7.72
C THR A 36 -27.07 -5.36 9.21
N VAL A 37 -26.61 -4.47 10.08
CA VAL A 37 -26.78 -4.62 11.55
C VAL A 37 -28.25 -4.56 11.95
N GLU A 38 -29.01 -3.63 11.36
CA GLU A 38 -30.47 -3.60 11.53
C GLU A 38 -31.12 -4.91 11.08
N PHE A 39 -30.69 -5.49 9.95
CA PHE A 39 -31.21 -6.78 9.47
C PHE A 39 -30.98 -7.92 10.46
N SER A 40 -29.81 -7.96 11.13
CA SER A 40 -29.52 -9.01 12.12
C SER A 40 -30.30 -8.90 13.42
N MET A 41 -30.81 -7.71 13.79
CA MET A 41 -31.52 -7.49 15.05
C MET A 41 -33.04 -7.74 14.99
N PHE A 42 -33.66 -7.78 13.80
CA PHE A 42 -35.11 -8.02 13.72
C PHE A 42 -35.44 -9.52 13.86
N PRO A 43 -36.32 -9.91 14.80
CA PRO A 43 -36.76 -11.30 14.94
C PRO A 43 -37.53 -11.75 13.70
N LYS A 44 -37.30 -13.00 13.30
CA LYS A 44 -37.98 -13.66 12.17
C LYS A 44 -39.44 -13.92 12.53
N GLY A 45 -40.31 -12.94 12.31
CA GLY A 45 -41.75 -13.15 12.35
C GLY A 45 -42.23 -13.91 11.11
N GLU A 46 -43.09 -14.90 11.27
CA GLU A 46 -43.76 -15.57 10.16
C GLU A 46 -44.86 -14.67 9.59
N GLY A 47 -44.77 -14.30 8.31
CA GLY A 47 -45.82 -13.58 7.61
C GLY A 47 -45.40 -12.97 6.25
N THR A 48 -46.37 -12.81 5.35
CA THR A 48 -46.22 -12.26 3.99
C THR A 48 -45.70 -10.81 3.99
N LEU A 49 -45.98 -10.04 5.04
CA LEU A 49 -45.47 -8.68 5.28
C LEU A 49 -43.96 -8.65 5.50
N VAL A 50 -43.38 -9.73 6.05
CA VAL A 50 -41.94 -9.83 6.27
C VAL A 50 -41.22 -9.98 4.93
N HIS A 51 -41.75 -10.78 3.99
CA HIS A 51 -41.13 -11.00 2.68
C HIS A 51 -40.99 -9.70 1.87
N VAL A 52 -42.04 -8.88 1.81
CA VAL A 52 -42.02 -7.57 1.12
C VAL A 52 -41.02 -6.61 1.80
N SER A 53 -40.95 -6.63 3.13
CA SER A 53 -40.02 -5.79 3.88
C SER A 53 -38.55 -6.21 3.68
N THR A 54 -38.27 -7.51 3.53
CA THR A 54 -36.95 -8.06 3.26
C THR A 54 -36.47 -7.70 1.86
N ILE A 55 -37.34 -7.84 0.84
CA ILE A 55 -37.03 -7.47 -0.55
C ILE A 55 -36.69 -5.98 -0.65
N ARG A 56 -37.49 -5.12 -0.01
CA ARG A 56 -37.24 -3.67 0.02
C ARG A 56 -35.90 -3.32 0.67
N ARG A 57 -35.54 -3.99 1.77
CA ARG A 57 -34.25 -3.77 2.46
C ARG A 57 -33.07 -4.28 1.63
N LEU A 58 -33.21 -5.43 0.97
CA LEU A 58 -32.19 -5.97 0.08
C LEU A 58 -31.93 -5.02 -1.11
N GLY A 59 -32.99 -4.45 -1.68
CA GLY A 59 -32.87 -3.43 -2.73
C GLY A 59 -32.16 -2.16 -2.27
N GLN A 60 -32.37 -1.72 -1.02
CA GLN A 60 -31.66 -0.57 -0.44
C GLN A 60 -30.16 -0.86 -0.23
N ILE A 61 -29.81 -2.07 0.20
CA ILE A 61 -28.40 -2.48 0.34
C ILE A 61 -27.73 -2.55 -1.03
N ALA A 62 -28.39 -3.16 -2.01
CA ALA A 62 -27.87 -3.28 -3.37
C ALA A 62 -27.61 -1.91 -4.00
N THR A 63 -28.57 -0.99 -3.92
CA THR A 63 -28.42 0.38 -4.47
C THR A 63 -27.32 1.18 -3.75
N ALA A 64 -27.17 1.03 -2.44
CA ALA A 64 -26.08 1.66 -1.69
C ALA A 64 -24.70 1.11 -2.09
N MET A 65 -24.57 -0.20 -2.29
CA MET A 65 -23.33 -0.83 -2.75
C MET A 65 -22.98 -0.42 -4.18
N THR A 66 -23.92 -0.50 -5.12
CA THR A 66 -23.69 -0.09 -6.51
C THR A 66 -23.24 1.36 -6.59
N ARG A 67 -23.84 2.25 -5.79
CA ARG A 67 -23.41 3.64 -5.71
C ARG A 67 -21.98 3.78 -5.16
N GLY A 68 -21.64 3.06 -4.10
CA GLY A 68 -20.27 3.06 -3.55
C GLY A 68 -19.24 2.64 -4.62
N VAL A 69 -19.55 1.57 -5.36
CA VAL A 69 -18.69 1.07 -6.45
C VAL A 69 -18.56 2.10 -7.57
N VAL A 70 -19.67 2.70 -8.03
CA VAL A 70 -19.66 3.75 -9.06
C VAL A 70 -18.85 4.96 -8.62
N CYS A 71 -18.93 5.37 -7.36
CA CYS A 71 -18.11 6.47 -6.83
C CYS A 71 -16.61 6.12 -6.77
N MET A 72 -16.25 4.85 -6.58
CA MET A 72 -14.86 4.36 -6.61
C MET A 72 -14.27 4.24 -8.02
N LEU A 73 -15.11 4.15 -9.05
CA LEU A 73 -14.73 4.07 -10.47
C LEU A 73 -14.36 5.43 -11.08
N ILE A 74 -14.63 6.53 -10.39
CA ILE A 74 -14.32 7.88 -10.89
C ILE A 74 -12.79 8.07 -10.96
N PRO A 75 -12.23 8.42 -12.14
CA PRO A 75 -10.80 8.65 -12.29
C PRO A 75 -10.36 9.91 -11.55
N ARG A 76 -9.16 9.88 -10.96
CA ARG A 76 -8.67 10.93 -10.05
C ARG A 76 -8.21 12.18 -10.79
N ARG A 77 -7.60 12.02 -11.96
CA ARG A 77 -7.07 13.09 -12.82
C ARG A 77 -6.88 12.57 -14.24
N PRO A 78 -6.80 13.44 -15.26
CA PRO A 78 -6.38 13.03 -16.61
C PRO A 78 -4.89 12.64 -16.66
N ASP A 79 -4.49 11.95 -17.73
CA ASP A 79 -3.10 11.54 -17.96
C ASP A 79 -2.16 12.74 -17.95
N VAL A 80 -1.08 12.62 -17.17
CA VAL A 80 -0.10 13.68 -16.98
C VAL A 80 1.13 13.35 -17.81
N TYR A 81 1.59 14.31 -18.59
CA TYR A 81 2.81 14.18 -19.38
C TYR A 81 3.93 15.00 -18.74
N TRP A 82 5.15 14.46 -18.72
CA TRP A 82 6.36 15.15 -18.30
C TRP A 82 7.44 14.94 -19.35
N ASN A 83 8.07 16.01 -19.81
CA ASN A 83 9.08 15.97 -20.88
C ASN A 83 8.61 15.20 -22.14
N GLY A 84 7.34 15.35 -22.52
CA GLY A 84 6.74 14.66 -23.67
C GLY A 84 6.44 13.17 -23.46
N ARG A 85 6.71 12.61 -22.28
CA ARG A 85 6.42 11.21 -21.94
C ARG A 85 5.28 11.07 -20.93
N PRO A 86 4.46 10.00 -21.02
CA PRO A 86 3.42 9.75 -20.04
C PRO A 86 4.05 9.44 -18.67
N VAL A 87 3.52 10.11 -17.63
CA VAL A 87 3.83 9.79 -16.23
C VAL A 87 3.02 8.57 -15.82
N ASP A 88 3.56 7.79 -14.90
CA ASP A 88 2.92 6.61 -14.32
C ASP A 88 1.45 6.85 -13.94
N ALA A 89 0.60 5.91 -14.35
CA ALA A 89 -0.86 6.00 -14.27
C ALA A 89 -1.39 5.69 -12.87
N GLU A 90 -0.56 5.20 -11.95
CA GLU A 90 -0.94 4.80 -10.59
C GLU A 90 -1.77 5.87 -9.84
N LEU A 91 -1.41 7.14 -9.99
CA LEU A 91 -2.10 8.27 -9.35
C LEU A 91 -3.18 8.94 -10.23
N THR A 92 -3.34 8.43 -11.45
CA THR A 92 -4.28 8.93 -12.46
C THR A 92 -5.57 8.11 -12.48
N VAL A 93 -5.45 6.80 -12.25
CA VAL A 93 -6.57 5.86 -12.31
C VAL A 93 -7.54 5.96 -11.12
N SER A 94 -8.69 5.29 -11.24
CA SER A 94 -9.69 5.17 -10.17
C SER A 94 -9.18 4.34 -9.00
N ILE A 95 -9.83 4.44 -7.83
CA ILE A 95 -9.42 3.70 -6.62
C ILE A 95 -9.51 2.20 -6.85
N LEU A 96 -10.56 1.75 -7.55
CA LEU A 96 -10.77 0.34 -7.84
C LEU A 96 -9.67 -0.19 -8.78
N ASN A 97 -9.32 0.58 -9.81
CA ASN A 97 -8.24 0.23 -10.74
C ASN A 97 -6.86 0.26 -10.08
N ARG A 98 -6.69 1.14 -9.09
CA ARG A 98 -5.50 1.20 -8.25
C ARG A 98 -5.39 -0.05 -7.37
N LEU A 99 -6.47 -0.43 -6.69
CA LEU A 99 -6.53 -1.61 -5.81
C LEU A 99 -6.35 -2.93 -6.58
N SER A 100 -6.89 -3.01 -7.81
CA SER A 100 -6.77 -4.20 -8.66
C SER A 100 -5.44 -4.29 -9.42
N PHE A 101 -4.53 -3.32 -9.24
CA PHE A 101 -3.27 -3.20 -10.01
C PHE A 101 -3.45 -3.08 -11.52
N ALA A 102 -4.66 -2.82 -12.01
CA ALA A 102 -4.95 -2.75 -13.44
C ALA A 102 -4.31 -1.54 -14.14
N TRP A 103 -3.78 -0.57 -13.38
CA TRP A 103 -2.94 0.50 -13.94
C TRP A 103 -1.64 -0.01 -14.59
N ALA A 104 -1.11 -1.16 -14.17
CA ALA A 104 0.09 -1.75 -14.74
C ALA A 104 -0.19 -2.63 -15.98
N GLU A 105 -1.46 -2.93 -16.27
CA GLU A 105 -1.87 -3.80 -17.38
C GLU A 105 -1.40 -3.30 -18.76
N PRO A 106 -1.49 -2.00 -19.11
CA PRO A 106 -1.02 -1.51 -20.41
C PRO A 106 0.48 -1.74 -20.61
N LEU A 107 1.26 -1.58 -19.54
CA LEU A 107 2.71 -1.83 -19.55
C LEU A 107 2.99 -3.32 -19.73
N LEU A 108 2.30 -4.18 -18.97
CA LEU A 108 2.48 -5.63 -19.07
C LEU A 108 2.11 -6.16 -20.46
N LYS A 109 1.03 -5.63 -21.04
CA LYS A 109 0.60 -5.95 -22.41
C LYS A 109 1.63 -5.51 -23.44
N TYR A 110 2.19 -4.31 -23.29
CA TYR A 110 3.27 -3.81 -24.14
C TYR A 110 4.50 -4.73 -24.10
N VAL A 111 4.94 -5.11 -22.89
CA VAL A 111 6.09 -6.01 -22.69
C VAL A 111 5.82 -7.40 -23.27
N SER A 112 4.60 -7.91 -23.11
CA SER A 112 4.19 -9.21 -23.66
C SER A 112 4.27 -9.24 -25.19
N ILE A 113 3.85 -8.15 -25.84
CA ILE A 113 3.86 -8.03 -27.31
C ILE A 113 5.29 -7.80 -27.83
N ASN A 114 6.02 -6.86 -27.25
CA ASN A 114 7.30 -6.40 -27.80
C ASN A 114 8.50 -7.24 -27.32
N ARG A 115 8.31 -8.12 -26.34
CA ARG A 115 9.33 -9.00 -25.71
C ARG A 115 10.63 -8.30 -25.30
N SER A 116 10.60 -6.98 -25.19
CA SER A 116 11.74 -6.15 -24.84
C SER A 116 11.24 -5.03 -23.94
N LEU A 117 11.97 -4.80 -22.86
CA LEU A 117 11.74 -3.73 -21.92
C LEU A 117 12.93 -2.79 -22.01
N GLU A 118 12.88 -1.87 -22.96
CA GLU A 118 13.87 -0.80 -23.07
C GLU A 118 13.52 0.34 -22.12
N PHE A 119 14.53 0.97 -21.53
CA PHE A 119 14.36 2.02 -20.52
C PHE A 119 13.52 3.20 -21.04
N ASP A 120 13.64 3.52 -22.32
CA ASP A 120 12.90 4.62 -22.96
C ASP A 120 11.39 4.37 -23.10
N ASN A 121 10.98 3.10 -23.00
CA ASN A 121 9.57 2.69 -23.09
C ASN A 121 8.90 2.58 -21.72
N LEU A 122 9.61 2.83 -20.60
CA LEU A 122 8.98 2.87 -19.29
C LEU A 122 8.29 4.23 -19.05
N PRO A 123 7.12 4.22 -18.38
CA PRO A 123 6.45 5.43 -17.96
C PRO A 123 7.32 6.19 -16.96
N GLN A 124 7.21 7.51 -16.97
CA GLN A 124 8.03 8.33 -16.11
C GLN A 124 7.49 8.32 -14.67
N LEU A 125 8.41 8.24 -13.70
CA LEU A 125 8.06 8.18 -12.29
C LEU A 125 7.26 9.42 -11.84
N ALA A 126 6.24 9.18 -11.00
CA ALA A 126 5.44 10.23 -10.39
C ALA A 126 6.32 11.23 -9.60
N HIS A 127 5.93 12.51 -9.59
CA HIS A 127 6.72 13.58 -8.95
C HIS A 127 7.09 13.27 -7.49
N SER A 128 6.17 12.66 -6.72
CA SER A 128 6.38 12.29 -5.32
C SER A 128 7.46 11.22 -5.10
N LYS A 129 7.78 10.43 -6.14
CA LYS A 129 8.76 9.34 -6.10
C LYS A 129 10.09 9.72 -6.76
N ARG A 130 10.18 10.90 -7.39
CA ARG A 130 11.41 11.33 -8.04
C ARG A 130 12.50 11.58 -7.01
N ALA A 131 13.73 11.22 -7.37
CA ALA A 131 14.90 11.41 -6.52
C ALA A 131 15.07 12.87 -6.07
N GLU A 132 14.85 13.86 -6.94
CA GLU A 132 14.93 15.29 -6.59
C GLU A 132 13.97 15.69 -5.46
N TYR A 133 12.73 15.18 -5.51
CA TYR A 133 11.72 15.46 -4.49
C TYR A 133 12.06 14.76 -3.17
N LEU A 134 12.50 13.49 -3.23
CA LEU A 134 12.93 12.74 -2.05
C LEU A 134 14.15 13.40 -1.39
N LEU A 135 15.11 13.87 -2.19
CA LEU A 135 16.31 14.56 -1.72
C LEU A 135 15.99 15.91 -1.10
N SER A 136 15.16 16.72 -1.73
CA SER A 136 14.76 18.01 -1.15
C SER A 136 14.08 17.80 0.20
N ARG A 137 13.20 16.81 0.34
CA ARG A 137 12.59 16.44 1.63
C ARG A 137 13.63 16.00 2.66
N LEU A 138 14.57 15.15 2.27
CA LEU A 138 15.64 14.69 3.16
C LEU A 138 16.56 15.82 3.60
N THR A 139 16.93 16.74 2.70
CA THR A 139 17.78 17.89 3.04
C THR A 139 17.10 18.85 4.01
N VAL A 140 15.81 19.13 3.82
CA VAL A 140 15.00 19.93 4.75
C VAL A 140 14.90 19.25 6.11
N ALA A 141 14.64 17.94 6.16
CA ALA A 141 14.60 17.19 7.41
C ALA A 141 15.97 17.14 8.12
N ARG A 142 17.07 17.09 7.34
CA ARG A 142 18.44 17.10 7.86
C ARG A 142 18.86 18.48 8.37
N ALA A 143 18.29 19.56 7.84
CA ALA A 143 18.54 20.93 8.30
C ALA A 143 18.13 21.13 9.77
N SER A 144 17.19 20.33 10.29
CA SER A 144 16.77 20.37 11.70
C SER A 144 17.75 19.69 12.68
N ARG A 145 19.00 19.39 12.26
CA ARG A 145 20.06 18.71 13.04
C ARG A 145 19.71 17.33 13.63
N ARG A 146 18.70 16.63 13.11
CA ARG A 146 18.36 15.28 13.55
C ARG A 146 19.31 14.22 12.99
N LYS A 147 19.44 13.09 13.69
CA LYS A 147 20.15 11.90 13.18
C LYS A 147 19.47 11.44 11.88
N LEU A 148 20.23 10.89 10.92
CA LEU A 148 19.69 10.44 9.62
C LEU A 148 18.53 9.45 9.81
N SER A 149 18.64 8.54 10.76
CA SER A 149 17.61 7.56 11.10
C SER A 149 16.31 8.21 11.60
N GLU A 150 16.42 9.27 12.39
CA GLU A 150 15.26 9.98 12.94
C GLU A 150 14.55 10.83 11.88
N ALA A 151 15.32 11.47 10.98
CA ALA A 151 14.77 12.16 9.83
C ALA A 151 14.04 11.20 8.89
N LEU A 152 14.65 10.05 8.59
CA LEU A 152 14.10 9.03 7.70
C LEU A 152 12.81 8.39 8.27
N ALA A 153 12.81 8.09 9.58
CA ALA A 153 11.64 7.59 10.28
C ALA A 153 10.49 8.62 10.27
N THR A 154 10.79 9.91 10.48
CA THR A 154 9.77 10.98 10.47
C THR A 154 9.14 11.15 9.08
N ILE A 155 9.92 10.98 8.02
CA ILE A 155 9.46 11.10 6.61
C ILE A 155 8.49 9.97 6.23
N HIS A 156 8.77 8.74 6.69
CA HIS A 156 8.03 7.54 6.30
C HIS A 156 6.95 7.09 7.32
N ILE A 157 6.82 7.78 8.45
CA ILE A 157 5.87 7.40 9.52
C ILE A 157 4.42 7.33 9.02
N ARG A 158 4.03 8.19 8.07
CA ARG A 158 2.67 8.18 7.50
C ARG A 158 2.39 6.90 6.72
N SER A 159 3.35 6.46 5.90
CA SER A 159 3.27 5.20 5.17
C SER A 159 3.25 4.03 6.15
N PHE A 160 4.06 4.08 7.21
CA PHE A 160 4.08 3.07 8.26
C PHE A 160 2.74 2.94 8.99
N ILE A 161 2.11 4.06 9.36
CA ILE A 161 0.78 4.06 9.98
C ILE A 161 -0.26 3.43 9.04
N GLN A 162 -0.24 3.78 7.75
CA GLN A 162 -1.15 3.18 6.77
C GLN A 162 -0.95 1.66 6.65
N GLN A 163 0.31 1.20 6.65
CA GLN A 163 0.62 -0.22 6.64
C GLN A 163 0.10 -0.93 7.88
N VAL A 164 0.36 -0.39 9.08
CA VAL A 164 -0.10 -0.98 10.35
C VAL A 164 -1.62 -1.07 10.36
N VAL A 165 -2.34 -0.01 9.97
CA VAL A 165 -3.81 -0.01 9.92
C VAL A 165 -4.33 -1.09 8.96
N LEU A 166 -3.80 -1.17 7.74
CA LEU A 166 -4.24 -2.20 6.79
C LEU A 166 -3.89 -3.62 7.26
N THR A 167 -2.78 -3.78 7.97
CA THR A 167 -2.32 -5.07 8.52
C THR A 167 -3.19 -5.52 9.68
N VAL A 168 -3.61 -4.60 10.55
CA VAL A 168 -4.60 -4.84 11.61
C VAL A 168 -5.92 -5.31 10.99
N VAL A 169 -6.41 -4.60 9.97
CA VAL A 169 -7.65 -4.96 9.27
C VAL A 169 -7.53 -6.34 8.62
N SER A 170 -6.41 -6.62 7.93
CA SER A 170 -6.18 -7.92 7.30
C SER A 170 -6.09 -9.05 8.33
N SER A 171 -5.49 -8.78 9.49
CA SER A 171 -5.40 -9.75 10.59
C SER A 171 -6.76 -10.01 11.22
N ALA A 172 -7.58 -8.98 11.44
CA ALA A 172 -8.96 -9.17 11.89
C ALA A 172 -9.77 -9.99 10.86
N LEU A 173 -9.56 -9.75 9.57
CA LEU A 173 -10.25 -10.47 8.50
C LEU A 173 -9.80 -11.94 8.35
N SER A 174 -8.63 -12.31 8.90
CA SER A 174 -8.14 -13.70 8.87
C SER A 174 -8.94 -14.67 9.74
N VAL A 175 -9.80 -14.16 10.63
CA VAL A 175 -10.78 -14.95 11.39
C VAL A 175 -11.93 -15.42 10.50
N GLY A 176 -12.23 -14.68 9.41
CA GLY A 176 -13.35 -14.96 8.51
C GLY A 176 -13.33 -16.38 7.92
N PRO A 177 -12.23 -16.83 7.30
CA PRO A 177 -12.13 -18.20 6.79
C PRO A 177 -12.30 -19.28 7.86
N GLN A 178 -11.81 -19.03 9.08
CA GLN A 178 -11.92 -19.97 10.20
C GLN A 178 -13.38 -20.13 10.67
N VAL A 179 -14.09 -19.00 10.83
CA VAL A 179 -15.51 -18.99 11.20
C VAL A 179 -16.36 -19.63 10.10
N ALA A 180 -16.08 -19.32 8.83
CA ALA A 180 -16.81 -19.90 7.70
C ALA A 180 -16.64 -21.42 7.64
N LEU A 181 -15.41 -21.93 7.89
CA LEU A 181 -15.15 -23.36 7.92
C LEU A 181 -15.91 -24.05 9.07
N TYR A 182 -15.90 -23.46 10.26
CA TYR A 182 -16.64 -23.97 11.42
C TYR A 182 -18.15 -24.10 11.13
N GLU A 183 -18.76 -23.06 10.55
CA GLU A 183 -20.19 -23.07 10.21
C GLU A 183 -20.52 -24.07 9.09
N ILE A 184 -19.62 -24.29 8.13
CA ILE A 184 -19.78 -25.35 7.11
C ILE A 184 -19.83 -26.73 7.79
N LEU A 185 -18.88 -27.03 8.68
CA LEU A 185 -18.84 -28.30 9.41
C LEU A 185 -20.10 -28.51 10.25
N ARG A 186 -20.53 -27.47 10.97
CA ARG A 186 -21.77 -27.49 11.75
C ARG A 186 -23.01 -27.72 10.89
N CYS A 187 -23.08 -27.10 9.71
CA CYS A 187 -24.19 -27.31 8.77
C CYS A 187 -24.19 -28.73 8.21
N LEU A 188 -23.02 -29.36 8.03
CA LEU A 188 -22.91 -30.75 7.58
C LEU A 188 -23.33 -31.75 8.66
N GLU A 189 -23.03 -31.48 9.93
CA GLU A 189 -23.44 -32.30 11.07
C GLU A 189 -24.97 -32.30 11.25
N VAL A 190 -25.62 -31.15 11.08
CA VAL A 190 -27.08 -31.00 11.20
C VAL A 190 -27.84 -31.46 9.94
N ARG A 191 -27.14 -31.66 8.81
CA ARG A 191 -27.73 -32.03 7.52
C ARG A 191 -28.49 -33.37 7.53
N GLY A 192 -28.28 -34.20 8.56
CA GLY A 192 -29.08 -35.40 8.80
C GLY A 192 -30.55 -35.14 9.16
N LEU A 193 -30.91 -33.94 9.60
CA LEU A 193 -32.26 -33.62 10.11
C LEU A 193 -33.11 -32.70 9.22
N ASP A 194 -32.52 -31.91 8.30
CA ASP A 194 -33.27 -30.89 7.55
C ASP A 194 -32.84 -30.73 6.06
N PRO A 195 -33.74 -30.89 5.08
CA PRO A 195 -33.42 -30.73 3.65
C PRO A 195 -33.10 -29.27 3.23
N SER A 196 -33.53 -28.26 3.99
CA SER A 196 -33.16 -26.85 3.75
C SER A 196 -31.71 -26.50 4.11
N ALA A 197 -30.99 -27.39 4.79
CA ALA A 197 -29.58 -27.18 5.15
C ALA A 197 -28.66 -27.08 3.92
N SER A 198 -29.03 -27.71 2.80
CA SER A 198 -28.19 -27.75 1.59
C SER A 198 -27.94 -26.38 0.95
N TRP A 199 -28.95 -25.49 0.96
CA TRP A 199 -28.80 -24.13 0.43
C TRP A 199 -27.98 -23.24 1.35
N ARG A 200 -28.15 -23.40 2.67
CA ARG A 200 -27.37 -22.67 3.69
C ARG A 200 -25.88 -23.04 3.64
N SER A 201 -25.53 -24.31 3.40
CA SER A 201 -24.14 -24.73 3.22
C SER A 201 -23.47 -24.06 2.01
N TRP A 202 -24.17 -23.95 0.88
CA TRP A 202 -23.64 -23.27 -0.32
C TRP A 202 -23.37 -21.78 -0.09
N GLN A 203 -24.19 -21.11 0.73
CA GLN A 203 -23.95 -19.71 1.12
C GLN A 203 -22.64 -19.57 1.91
N TRP A 204 -22.38 -20.47 2.86
CA TRP A 204 -21.14 -20.46 3.64
C TRP A 204 -19.90 -20.78 2.80
N VAL A 205 -20.01 -21.67 1.82
CA VAL A 205 -18.92 -21.92 0.84
C VAL A 205 -18.61 -20.66 0.03
N GLY A 206 -19.65 -19.94 -0.42
CA GLY A 206 -19.48 -18.66 -1.10
C GLY A 206 -18.81 -17.59 -0.22
N ILE A 207 -19.24 -17.49 1.05
CA ILE A 207 -18.63 -16.58 2.04
C ILE A 207 -17.17 -16.93 2.29
N LEU A 208 -16.84 -18.23 2.39
CA LEU A 208 -15.46 -18.69 2.56
C LEU A 208 -14.60 -18.26 1.36
N GLY A 209 -15.05 -18.54 0.13
CA GLY A 209 -14.32 -18.15 -1.09
C GLY A 209 -14.16 -16.62 -1.23
N ALA A 210 -15.20 -15.85 -0.89
CA ALA A 210 -15.13 -14.40 -0.90
C ALA A 210 -14.17 -13.86 0.17
N SER A 211 -14.20 -14.42 1.39
CA SER A 211 -13.33 -14.01 2.48
C SER A 211 -11.86 -14.32 2.21
N THR A 212 -11.56 -15.47 1.61
CA THR A 212 -10.18 -15.86 1.30
C THR A 212 -9.59 -15.02 0.17
N THR A 213 -10.34 -14.84 -0.92
CA THR A 213 -9.92 -13.98 -2.05
C THR A 213 -9.70 -12.53 -1.61
N LEU A 214 -10.60 -11.99 -0.79
CA LEU A 214 -10.45 -10.64 -0.23
C LEU A 214 -9.22 -10.54 0.69
N LEU A 215 -8.97 -11.54 1.53
CA LEU A 215 -7.80 -11.57 2.39
C LEU A 215 -6.49 -11.58 1.58
N THR A 216 -6.41 -12.42 0.54
CA THR A 216 -5.23 -12.47 -0.33
C THR A 216 -5.01 -11.14 -1.05
N ALA A 217 -6.08 -10.52 -1.57
CA ALA A 217 -5.99 -9.22 -2.23
C ALA A 217 -5.46 -8.13 -1.29
N LEU A 218 -5.96 -8.08 -0.04
CA LEU A 218 -5.49 -7.13 0.98
C LEU A 218 -4.01 -7.37 1.33
N GLN A 219 -3.59 -8.62 1.46
CA GLN A 219 -2.19 -8.96 1.74
C GLN A 219 -1.27 -8.51 0.59
N SER A 220 -1.65 -8.80 -0.66
CA SER A 220 -0.91 -8.31 -1.84
C SER A 220 -0.81 -6.79 -1.86
N TRP A 221 -1.88 -6.09 -1.46
CA TRP A 221 -1.88 -4.64 -1.38
C TRP A 221 -0.95 -4.09 -0.29
N VAL A 222 -0.95 -4.69 0.90
CA VAL A 222 -0.01 -4.34 1.98
C VAL A 222 1.45 -4.54 1.52
N GLN A 223 1.72 -5.66 0.86
CA GLN A 223 3.05 -5.97 0.33
C GLN A 223 3.49 -4.94 -0.71
N TRP A 224 2.60 -4.60 -1.63
CA TRP A 224 2.90 -3.60 -2.64
C TRP A 224 3.17 -2.23 -2.01
N LEU A 225 2.34 -1.80 -1.05
CA LEU A 225 2.52 -0.52 -0.36
C LEU A 225 3.89 -0.48 0.35
N ASN A 226 4.30 -1.59 0.96
CA ASN A 226 5.62 -1.69 1.56
C ASN A 226 6.75 -1.47 0.55
N ASN A 227 6.70 -2.20 -0.56
CA ASN A 227 7.76 -2.12 -1.55
C ASN A 227 7.78 -0.75 -2.25
N ALA A 228 6.62 -0.23 -2.64
CA ALA A 228 6.49 1.00 -3.40
C ALA A 228 6.67 2.27 -2.56
N GLU A 229 6.14 2.33 -1.32
CA GLU A 229 6.19 3.52 -0.47
C GLU A 229 7.35 3.57 0.51
N VAL A 230 7.92 2.42 0.88
CA VAL A 230 8.96 2.38 1.92
C VAL A 230 10.27 1.91 1.33
N CYS A 231 10.34 0.69 0.77
CA CYS A 231 11.62 0.11 0.35
C CYS A 231 12.29 0.92 -0.76
N ILE A 232 11.62 1.12 -1.90
CA ILE A 232 12.20 1.82 -3.07
C ILE A 232 12.71 3.23 -2.74
N PRO A 233 11.91 4.14 -2.14
CA PRO A 233 12.38 5.50 -1.84
C PRO A 233 13.49 5.52 -0.79
N MET A 234 13.42 4.63 0.22
CA MET A 234 14.45 4.53 1.26
C MET A 234 15.81 4.13 0.67
N VAL A 235 15.83 3.20 -0.30
CA VAL A 235 17.05 2.85 -1.04
C VAL A 235 17.62 4.06 -1.75
N GLY A 236 16.78 4.78 -2.51
CA GLY A 236 17.20 5.94 -3.28
C GLY A 236 17.77 7.06 -2.40
N GLU A 237 17.15 7.32 -1.25
CA GLU A 237 17.60 8.31 -0.28
C GLU A 237 18.95 7.93 0.35
N ILE A 238 19.12 6.68 0.78
CA ILE A 238 20.37 6.23 1.41
C ILE A 238 21.52 6.19 0.39
N LEU A 239 21.30 5.60 -0.79
CA LEU A 239 22.32 5.55 -1.85
C LEU A 239 22.78 6.95 -2.26
N THR A 240 21.84 7.89 -2.40
CA THR A 240 22.22 9.26 -2.76
C THR A 240 22.98 9.95 -1.63
N ALA A 241 22.60 9.74 -0.38
CA ALA A 241 23.33 10.29 0.77
C ALA A 241 24.76 9.72 0.87
N ILE A 242 24.93 8.42 0.62
CA ILE A 242 26.24 7.75 0.56
C ILE A 242 27.07 8.33 -0.57
N TYR A 243 26.49 8.44 -1.78
CA TYR A 243 27.19 8.95 -2.96
C TYR A 243 27.61 10.41 -2.78
N ALA A 244 26.72 11.27 -2.27
CA ALA A 244 27.03 12.65 -1.96
C ALA A 244 28.15 12.78 -0.91
N LYS A 245 28.19 11.89 0.09
CA LYS A 245 29.27 11.85 1.09
C LYS A 245 30.58 11.36 0.48
N ALA A 246 30.55 10.30 -0.31
CA ALA A 246 31.72 9.73 -0.99
C ALA A 246 32.37 10.74 -1.94
N LEU A 247 31.57 11.50 -2.70
CA LEU A 247 32.07 12.56 -3.58
C LEU A 247 32.77 13.69 -2.80
N ARG A 248 32.21 14.12 -1.66
CA ARG A 248 32.83 15.16 -0.82
C ARG A 248 34.14 14.69 -0.20
N THR A 249 34.22 13.43 0.25
CA THR A 249 35.45 12.87 0.81
C THR A 249 36.52 12.65 -0.25
N LYS A 250 36.14 12.25 -1.48
CA LYS A 250 37.07 12.16 -2.61
C LYS A 250 37.66 13.53 -2.97
N SER A 251 36.83 14.59 -2.98
CA SER A 251 37.29 15.96 -3.25
C SER A 251 38.32 16.46 -2.23
N ILE A 252 38.24 16.03 -0.96
CA ILE A 252 39.17 16.45 0.10
C ILE A 252 40.51 15.71 0.01
N ARG A 253 40.53 14.49 -0.54
CA ARG A 253 41.75 13.67 -0.65
C ARG A 253 42.64 14.04 -1.85
N HIS A 254 42.15 14.87 -2.76
CA HIS A 254 42.87 15.34 -3.95
C HIS A 254 43.32 16.80 -3.87
N LEU A 255 43.25 17.46 -2.69
CA LEU A 255 43.92 18.75 -2.55
C LEU A 255 45.43 18.50 -2.60
N PRO A 256 46.17 19.02 -3.60
CA PRO A 256 47.62 18.91 -3.59
C PRO A 256 48.11 19.71 -2.40
N SER A 257 48.71 19.03 -1.42
CA SER A 257 49.64 19.67 -0.49
C SER A 257 50.88 20.08 -1.29
N ASP A 258 50.74 21.12 -2.10
CA ASP A 258 51.86 21.82 -2.70
C ASP A 258 52.04 23.13 -1.95
N LEU A 259 52.75 23.02 -0.82
CA LEU A 259 53.54 24.09 -0.22
C LEU A 259 54.61 23.41 0.66
N GLY A 260 55.74 23.05 0.02
CA GLY A 260 57.06 23.28 0.61
C GLY A 260 57.78 22.12 1.33
N VAL A 261 58.67 21.47 0.57
CA VAL A 261 60.06 21.09 0.92
C VAL A 261 60.34 20.15 2.11
N GLY A 262 60.94 18.99 1.81
CA GLY A 262 62.12 18.53 2.57
C GLY A 262 62.22 17.06 2.99
N LYS A 263 62.95 16.29 2.17
CA LYS A 263 63.84 15.15 2.52
C LYS A 263 63.25 13.82 3.06
N ARG A 264 63.77 12.76 2.42
CA ARG A 264 63.69 11.34 2.75
C ARG A 264 64.30 11.06 4.13
N ASP A 265 63.69 10.20 4.94
CA ASP A 265 64.27 8.88 5.26
C ASP A 265 63.32 7.98 6.06
N LYS A 266 63.76 6.73 6.13
CA LYS A 266 63.11 5.43 6.37
C LYS A 266 62.31 5.20 7.68
N ASP A 267 61.44 4.20 7.55
CA ASP A 267 60.96 3.25 8.57
C ASP A 267 60.17 3.78 9.77
N ALA A 268 58.84 3.68 9.69
CA ALA A 268 57.98 2.95 10.65
C ALA A 268 56.51 3.22 10.33
N ASP A 269 55.67 2.24 10.67
CA ASP A 269 54.21 2.27 10.62
C ASP A 269 53.57 2.26 9.22
N GLN A 270 53.51 1.05 8.69
CA GLN A 270 52.41 0.58 7.87
C GLN A 270 51.08 0.60 8.67
N LYS A 271 50.64 1.76 9.15
CA LYS A 271 49.23 2.03 9.47
C LYS A 271 48.52 2.18 8.12
N LYS A 272 48.15 1.06 7.51
CA LYS A 272 47.18 0.99 6.40
C LYS A 272 45.82 1.45 6.91
N SER A 273 45.72 2.76 7.09
CA SER A 273 44.50 3.49 7.35
C SER A 273 43.94 3.96 6.02
N GLY A 274 42.62 3.76 5.86
CA GLY A 274 41.87 4.25 4.72
C GLY A 274 41.39 3.14 3.82
N ASP A 275 40.40 2.39 4.34
CA ASP A 275 39.40 1.65 3.58
C ASP A 275 39.21 2.28 2.18
N SER A 276 39.44 1.49 1.13
CA SER A 276 39.35 2.01 -0.23
C SER A 276 37.94 2.60 -0.44
N PRO A 277 37.79 3.73 -1.16
CA PRO A 277 36.47 4.35 -1.35
C PRO A 277 35.45 3.38 -1.95
N HIS A 278 35.90 2.41 -2.75
CA HIS A 278 35.07 1.32 -3.27
C HIS A 278 34.58 0.36 -2.17
N SER A 279 35.42 0.03 -1.19
CA SER A 279 35.05 -0.81 -0.05
C SER A 279 34.03 -0.13 0.86
N THR A 280 34.20 1.17 1.16
CA THR A 280 33.22 1.95 1.93
C THR A 280 31.88 2.08 1.19
N ILE A 281 31.89 2.26 -0.13
CA ILE A 281 30.66 2.29 -0.95
C ILE A 281 29.97 0.92 -0.95
N ASN A 282 30.74 -0.17 -1.09
CA ASN A 282 30.20 -1.52 -1.07
C ASN A 282 29.60 -1.88 0.30
N LEU A 283 30.33 -1.61 1.39
CA LEU A 283 29.84 -1.83 2.74
C LEU A 283 28.57 -1.00 3.02
N ALA A 284 28.56 0.27 2.61
CA ALA A 284 27.40 1.12 2.79
C ALA A 284 26.21 0.68 1.92
N ALA A 285 26.44 0.13 0.72
CA ALA A 285 25.39 -0.45 -0.11
C ALA A 285 24.78 -1.69 0.56
N VAL A 286 25.62 -2.60 1.07
CA VAL A 286 25.17 -3.79 1.81
C VAL A 286 24.44 -3.43 3.10
N ASP A 287 24.94 -2.45 3.86
CA ASP A 287 24.27 -1.98 5.08
C ASP A 287 22.93 -1.31 4.77
N SER A 288 22.83 -0.59 3.65
CA SER A 288 21.57 -0.02 3.18
C SER A 288 20.56 -1.12 2.91
N GLU A 289 20.95 -2.16 2.16
CA GLU A 289 20.11 -3.31 1.82
C GLU A 289 19.57 -3.99 3.08
N ARG A 290 20.42 -4.21 4.08
CA ARG A 290 20.00 -4.78 5.38
C ARG A 290 19.02 -3.88 6.14
N ILE A 291 19.22 -2.56 6.10
CA ILE A 291 18.30 -1.60 6.73
C ILE A 291 16.94 -1.59 6.00
N ILE A 292 16.96 -1.73 4.67
CA ILE A 292 15.74 -1.80 3.84
C ILE A 292 14.99 -3.09 4.12
N ASP A 293 15.70 -4.22 4.19
CA ASP A 293 15.11 -5.50 4.58
C ASP A 293 14.47 -5.37 5.95
N PHE A 294 15.20 -4.83 6.94
CA PHE A 294 14.66 -4.63 8.29
C PHE A 294 13.44 -3.70 8.31
N ALA A 295 13.48 -2.57 7.59
CA ALA A 295 12.35 -1.65 7.46
C ALA A 295 11.15 -2.34 6.77
N GLY A 296 11.43 -3.15 5.76
CA GLY A 296 10.48 -4.04 5.10
C GLY A 296 9.89 -5.04 6.09
N TYR A 297 10.66 -5.63 7.00
CA TYR A 297 10.12 -6.57 7.99
C TYR A 297 9.49 -5.90 9.22
N THR A 298 9.61 -4.57 9.37
CA THR A 298 9.09 -3.87 10.55
C THR A 298 7.57 -3.91 10.62
N TYR A 299 6.84 -4.01 9.50
CA TYR A 299 5.38 -4.19 9.51
C TYR A 299 4.95 -5.61 9.94
N LEU A 300 5.83 -6.61 9.80
CA LEU A 300 5.55 -7.98 10.20
C LEU A 300 5.55 -8.16 11.72
N VAL A 301 6.27 -7.32 12.46
CA VAL A 301 6.33 -7.40 13.94
C VAL A 301 4.97 -7.09 14.59
N PRO A 302 4.30 -5.95 14.31
CA PRO A 302 2.93 -5.73 14.78
C PRO A 302 1.94 -6.76 14.26
N SER A 303 2.08 -7.19 12.99
CA SER A 303 1.20 -8.21 12.40
C SER A 303 1.28 -9.53 13.16
N ALA A 304 2.50 -9.99 13.47
CA ALA A 304 2.74 -11.24 14.16
C ALA A 304 2.23 -11.18 15.59
N LEU A 305 2.47 -10.07 16.30
CA LEU A 305 1.94 -9.85 17.65
C LEU A 305 0.41 -9.91 17.67
N LEU A 306 -0.27 -9.23 16.73
CA LEU A 306 -1.72 -9.26 16.65
C LEU A 306 -2.24 -10.66 16.31
N ARG A 307 -1.65 -11.34 15.32
CA ARG A 307 -2.01 -12.70 14.94
C ARG A 307 -1.76 -13.74 16.04
N LEU A 308 -0.88 -13.46 17.00
CA LEU A 308 -0.63 -14.33 18.15
C LEU A 308 -1.64 -14.08 19.27
N LEU A 309 -2.15 -12.84 19.37
CA LEU A 309 -3.13 -12.42 20.36
C LEU A 309 -4.56 -12.86 19.98
N PHE A 310 -4.94 -12.89 18.70
CA PHE A 310 -6.29 -13.31 18.30
C PHE A 310 -6.64 -14.80 18.59
N PRO A 311 -5.75 -15.79 18.36
CA PRO A 311 -6.02 -17.20 18.67
C PRO A 311 -6.05 -17.52 20.16
N THR A 312 -5.49 -16.67 21.01
CA THR A 312 -5.46 -16.92 22.47
C THR A 312 -6.75 -16.54 23.17
N TYR A 313 -7.69 -15.90 22.48
CA TYR A 313 -8.99 -15.45 23.03
C TYR A 313 -10.22 -16.16 22.41
N SER A 314 -10.03 -17.16 21.53
CA SER A 314 -11.12 -17.95 20.94
C SER A 314 -11.02 -19.42 21.33
#